data_AF-A0AAU7GDS6-F1
#
_entry.id   AF-A0AAU7GDS6-F1
#
_cell.length_a   1.000
_cell.length_b   1.000
_cell.length_c   1.000
_cell.angle_alpha   90.00
_cell.angle_beta   90.00
_cell.angle_gamma   90.00
#
_symmetry.space_group_name_H-M   'P 1'
#
loop_
_entity.id
_entity.type
_entity.pdbx_description
1 polymer ?
#
loop_
_entity_poly.entity_id
_entity_poly.type
_entity_poly.pdbx_seq_one_letter_code
_entity_poly.pdbx_strand_id
1 'polypeptide(L)'
;MTNRRSDILVAAATVPEPTGARTRSVALDVLRVTAILGVVAIHVFAAIVTNGAIRGSGTWWAATILDIGNVWVVPVFVMVSGALLLSPRQHAAGPAAFYRKRLLRLGPAFVFWQVFYLVVVRVLVQHQHLSITQTAGLVLDAKAYTHLYFLWLIVGLYVVAPVLAAFLNNGGDRRAYAFAGTVLVFTVVVVGLSGLATAYGDPHPIVLNALTQWIPYVGYFLAGWALRKLVLRPAWTVVVAVVTAGLLAELIWQFASTSAPAWLRAVSPGGYYGAAAAAASVGVFIVAQGVFARRGEPRMHASRFLTALSDAAFGVYLVHFFFLVLAVTVFPGLGVLRATSLPVAVAFWAGLVVLSFAVSLGARRIPYLRRLF
;
A
#
# COMPACT_ATOMS: atom_id res chain seq x y z
N MET A 1 -35.69 -28.16 17.28
CA MET A 1 -34.56 -27.28 17.61
C MET A 1 -34.07 -26.62 16.33
N THR A 2 -34.46 -25.38 16.12
CA THR A 2 -34.34 -24.63 14.87
C THR A 2 -32.91 -24.13 14.65
N ASN A 3 -32.43 -24.38 13.43
CA ASN A 3 -31.10 -24.13 12.91
C ASN A 3 -30.81 -22.62 12.82
N ARG A 4 -30.19 -22.02 13.85
CA ARG A 4 -29.75 -20.61 13.89
C ARG A 4 -28.34 -20.37 13.31
N ARG A 5 -27.80 -21.28 12.48
CA ARG A 5 -26.44 -21.14 11.90
C ARG A 5 -26.40 -20.79 10.41
N SER A 6 -27.54 -20.65 9.74
CA SER A 6 -27.62 -20.34 8.30
C SER A 6 -27.65 -18.84 7.95
N ASP A 7 -27.87 -17.94 8.91
CA ASP A 7 -28.27 -16.56 8.60
C ASP A 7 -27.11 -15.57 8.44
N ILE A 8 -25.86 -16.02 8.57
CA ILE A 8 -24.66 -15.15 8.41
C ILE A 8 -24.13 -15.18 6.96
N LEU A 9 -24.59 -16.09 6.10
CA LEU A 9 -24.07 -16.26 4.74
C LEU A 9 -25.08 -15.98 3.60
N VAL A 10 -26.15 -15.20 3.87
CA VAL A 10 -27.14 -14.87 2.83
C VAL A 10 -26.75 -13.59 2.06
N ALA A 11 -26.25 -13.83 0.85
CA ALA A 11 -26.25 -12.96 -0.34
C ALA A 11 -25.39 -11.68 -0.30
N ALA A 12 -24.08 -11.86 -0.43
CA ALA A 12 -23.27 -10.93 -1.23
C ALA A 12 -23.70 -11.06 -2.71
N ALA A 13 -24.08 -9.96 -3.35
CA ALA A 13 -24.37 -9.99 -4.78
C ALA A 13 -23.04 -10.09 -5.54
N THR A 14 -22.79 -11.23 -6.21
CA THR A 14 -21.66 -11.39 -7.12
C THR A 14 -21.97 -10.69 -8.43
N VAL A 15 -21.28 -9.60 -8.75
CA VAL A 15 -21.42 -8.94 -10.06
C VAL A 15 -20.81 -9.85 -11.13
N PRO A 16 -21.54 -10.19 -12.23
CA PRO A 16 -21.01 -10.99 -13.33
C PRO A 16 -19.81 -10.30 -13.99
N GLU A 17 -18.84 -11.09 -14.48
CA GLU A 17 -17.77 -10.51 -15.31
C GLU A 17 -18.37 -10.10 -16.67
N PRO A 18 -18.24 -8.84 -17.11
CA PRO A 18 -18.71 -8.46 -18.43
C PRO A 18 -17.82 -9.10 -19.50
N THR A 19 -18.48 -9.84 -20.39
CA THR A 19 -17.93 -10.36 -21.63
C THR A 19 -17.65 -9.18 -22.58
N GLY A 20 -16.39 -8.98 -22.96
CA GLY A 20 -16.05 -8.23 -24.18
C GLY A 20 -15.41 -6.83 -24.08
N ALA A 21 -15.47 -6.12 -22.95
CA ALA A 21 -14.82 -4.79 -22.83
C ALA A 21 -14.13 -4.56 -21.48
N ARG A 22 -13.11 -3.68 -21.45
CA ARG A 22 -12.42 -3.21 -20.23
C ARG A 22 -13.41 -2.37 -19.40
N THR A 23 -14.22 -2.98 -18.54
CA THR A 23 -14.90 -2.22 -17.48
C THR A 23 -13.89 -1.98 -16.37
N ARG A 24 -13.45 -0.72 -16.28
CA ARG A 24 -12.56 -0.25 -15.22
C ARG A 24 -13.37 -0.17 -13.93
N SER A 25 -12.87 -0.73 -12.84
CA SER A 25 -13.56 -0.66 -11.55
C SER A 25 -13.30 0.69 -10.87
N VAL A 26 -14.37 1.49 -10.72
CA VAL A 26 -14.33 2.78 -10.02
C VAL A 26 -13.80 2.63 -8.60
N ALA A 27 -14.21 1.56 -7.89
CA ALA A 27 -13.73 1.29 -6.54
C ALA A 27 -12.21 1.06 -6.49
N LEU A 28 -11.64 0.32 -7.45
CA LEU A 28 -10.19 0.09 -7.52
C LEU A 28 -9.42 1.37 -7.86
N ASP A 29 -10.00 2.26 -8.68
CA ASP A 29 -9.40 3.56 -8.97
C ASP A 29 -9.41 4.47 -7.76
N VAL A 30 -10.53 4.55 -7.03
CA VAL A 30 -10.63 5.31 -5.77
C VAL A 30 -9.63 4.77 -4.75
N LEU A 31 -9.52 3.45 -4.59
CA LEU A 31 -8.54 2.84 -3.69
C LEU A 31 -7.10 3.22 -4.07
N ARG A 32 -6.75 3.25 -5.36
CA ARG A 32 -5.41 3.68 -5.81
C ARG A 32 -5.14 5.15 -5.52
N VAL A 33 -6.11 6.02 -5.80
CA VAL A 33 -5.96 7.47 -5.58
C VAL A 33 -5.89 7.78 -4.08
N THR A 34 -6.77 7.21 -3.27
CA THR A 34 -6.74 7.41 -1.82
C THR A 34 -5.49 6.81 -1.19
N ALA A 35 -5.06 5.62 -1.62
CA ALA A 35 -3.82 5.03 -1.15
C ALA A 35 -2.59 5.86 -1.53
N ILE A 36 -2.50 6.44 -2.74
CA ILE A 36 -1.33 7.28 -3.07
C ILE A 36 -1.29 8.55 -2.24
N LEU A 37 -2.45 9.17 -2.00
CA LEU A 37 -2.56 10.35 -1.15
C LEU A 37 -2.10 10.04 0.29
N GLY A 38 -2.50 8.89 0.81
CA GLY A 38 -2.08 8.40 2.12
C GLY A 38 -0.59 8.03 2.18
N VAL A 39 0.00 7.44 1.12
CA VAL A 39 1.46 7.22 1.03
C VAL A 39 2.23 8.53 1.14
N VAL A 40 1.79 9.58 0.45
CA VAL A 40 2.44 10.90 0.59
C VAL A 40 2.22 11.46 2.00
N ALA A 41 1.04 11.23 2.61
CA ALA A 41 0.72 11.68 3.96
C ALA A 41 1.67 11.07 5.01
N ILE A 42 1.82 9.74 5.04
CA ILE A 42 2.70 9.07 6.02
C ILE A 42 4.12 9.64 5.98
N HIS A 43 4.65 9.96 4.79
CA HIS A 43 6.00 10.51 4.66
C HIS A 43 6.12 11.98 5.05
N VAL A 44 5.06 12.78 4.89
CA VAL A 44 5.05 14.18 5.31
C VAL A 44 4.89 14.30 6.83
N PHE A 45 3.90 13.60 7.39
CA PHE A 45 3.55 13.69 8.81
C PHE A 45 4.52 12.96 9.74
N ALA A 46 5.31 12.01 9.22
CA ALA A 46 6.39 11.36 9.97
C ALA A 46 7.34 12.33 10.66
N ALA A 47 7.58 13.53 10.10
CA ALA A 47 8.44 14.53 10.73
C ALA A 47 7.86 15.12 12.03
N ILE A 48 6.53 15.25 12.13
CA ILE A 48 5.85 15.64 13.38
C ILE A 48 5.82 14.44 14.33
N VAL A 49 5.47 13.26 13.81
CA VAL A 49 5.29 12.04 14.61
C VAL A 49 6.58 11.61 15.31
N THR A 50 7.73 11.79 14.65
CA THR A 50 9.06 11.49 15.20
C THR A 50 9.67 12.63 16.01
N ASN A 51 9.02 13.79 16.10
CA ASN A 51 9.48 14.91 16.90
C ASN A 51 9.11 14.72 18.38
N GLY A 52 10.09 14.26 19.17
CA GLY A 52 9.91 14.02 20.60
C GLY A 52 9.54 15.26 21.42
N ALA A 53 9.91 16.47 20.99
CA ALA A 53 9.68 17.70 21.74
C ALA A 53 8.19 18.10 21.84
N ILE A 54 7.37 17.63 20.91
CA ILE A 54 5.93 17.93 20.85
C ILE A 54 5.06 16.69 21.09
N ARG A 55 5.65 15.55 21.48
CA ARG A 55 4.93 14.30 21.71
C ARG A 55 3.80 14.51 22.72
N GLY A 56 2.61 14.00 22.39
CA GLY A 56 1.42 14.14 23.23
C GLY A 56 0.65 15.46 23.06
N SER A 57 1.19 16.45 22.34
CA SER A 57 0.45 17.66 21.95
C SER A 57 -0.69 17.33 20.97
N GLY A 58 -1.67 18.24 20.83
CA GLY A 58 -2.73 18.10 19.83
C GLY A 58 -2.21 18.03 18.39
N THR A 59 -1.15 18.78 18.08
CA THR A 59 -0.44 18.72 16.78
C THR A 59 0.16 17.34 16.53
N TRP A 60 0.81 16.77 17.54
CA TRP A 60 1.39 15.43 17.43
C TRP A 60 0.32 14.36 17.23
N TRP A 61 -0.77 14.38 18.02
CA TRP A 61 -1.88 13.44 17.87
C TRP A 61 -2.55 13.52 16.49
N ALA A 62 -2.79 14.73 15.98
CA ALA A 62 -3.34 14.92 14.65
C ALA A 62 -2.42 14.35 13.57
N ALA A 63 -1.10 14.55 13.67
CA ALA A 63 -0.14 13.95 12.76
C ALA A 63 -0.07 12.42 12.91
N THR A 64 -0.17 11.87 14.12
CA THR A 64 -0.23 10.42 14.35
C THR A 64 -1.45 9.80 13.67
N ILE A 65 -2.61 10.46 13.71
CA ILE A 65 -3.81 10.02 12.97
C ILE A 65 -3.54 10.01 11.46
N LEU A 66 -2.86 11.03 10.93
CA LEU A 66 -2.56 11.14 9.49
C LEU A 66 -1.43 10.21 9.03
N ASP A 67 -0.55 9.79 9.92
CA ASP A 67 0.53 8.84 9.65
C ASP A 67 0.06 7.39 9.91
N ILE A 68 -0.13 7.02 11.17
CA ILE A 68 -0.50 5.66 11.59
C ILE A 68 -1.89 5.27 11.10
N GLY A 69 -2.84 6.21 11.06
CA GLY A 69 -4.17 5.94 10.49
C GLY A 69 -4.17 5.64 8.99
N ASN A 70 -3.05 5.91 8.29
CA ASN A 70 -2.83 5.53 6.90
C ASN A 70 -1.97 4.27 6.73
N VAL A 71 -1.72 3.48 7.78
CA VAL A 71 -0.96 2.20 7.68
C VAL A 71 -1.55 1.23 6.63
N TRP A 72 -2.84 1.35 6.33
CA TRP A 72 -3.53 0.48 5.38
C TRP A 72 -3.14 0.70 3.91
N VAL A 73 -2.52 1.83 3.56
CA VAL A 73 -2.35 2.28 2.17
C VAL A 73 -1.46 1.35 1.34
N VAL A 74 -0.39 0.82 1.92
CA VAL A 74 0.54 -0.09 1.23
C VAL A 74 -0.10 -1.46 0.99
N PRO A 75 -0.68 -2.15 2.00
CA PRO A 75 -1.44 -3.37 1.76
C PRO A 75 -2.56 -3.20 0.74
N VAL A 76 -3.30 -2.08 0.77
CA VAL A 76 -4.37 -1.82 -0.20
C VAL A 76 -3.82 -1.66 -1.63
N PHE A 77 -2.66 -1.03 -1.83
CA PHE A 77 -2.00 -1.03 -3.14
C PHE A 77 -1.69 -2.43 -3.65
N VAL A 78 -1.23 -3.30 -2.75
CA VAL A 78 -0.97 -4.71 -3.06
C VAL A 78 -2.27 -5.44 -3.40
N MET A 79 -3.34 -5.23 -2.63
CA MET A 79 -4.66 -5.81 -2.88
C MET A 79 -5.20 -5.38 -4.26
N VAL A 80 -5.15 -4.09 -4.59
CA VAL A 80 -5.57 -3.62 -5.92
C VAL A 80 -4.72 -4.26 -7.03
N SER A 81 -3.41 -4.42 -6.80
CA SER A 81 -2.53 -5.11 -7.75
C SER A 81 -2.96 -6.56 -7.96
N GLY A 82 -3.27 -7.29 -6.88
CA GLY A 82 -3.75 -8.67 -6.95
C GLY A 82 -5.09 -8.82 -7.67
N ALA A 83 -6.04 -7.93 -7.37
CA ALA A 83 -7.35 -7.89 -8.02
C ALA A 83 -7.24 -7.79 -9.56
N LEU A 84 -6.22 -7.09 -10.06
CA LEU A 84 -6.03 -6.84 -11.48
C LEU A 84 -5.10 -7.85 -12.15
N LEU A 85 -4.06 -8.31 -11.45
CA LEU A 85 -3.00 -9.13 -12.02
C LEU A 85 -3.27 -10.62 -11.95
N LEU A 86 -4.08 -11.09 -10.99
CA LEU A 86 -4.47 -12.49 -10.90
C LEU A 86 -5.65 -12.84 -11.84
N SER A 87 -6.14 -11.87 -12.61
CA SER A 87 -7.19 -12.09 -13.61
C SER A 87 -6.77 -13.10 -14.69
N PRO A 88 -7.62 -14.10 -15.03
CA PRO A 88 -7.33 -15.06 -16.10
C PRO A 88 -6.92 -14.40 -17.40
N ARG A 89 -7.52 -13.24 -17.73
CA ARG A 89 -7.21 -12.46 -18.94
C ARG A 89 -5.76 -11.98 -18.99
N GLN A 90 -5.11 -11.74 -17.85
CA GLN A 90 -3.70 -11.34 -17.82
C GLN A 90 -2.75 -12.51 -18.14
N HIS A 91 -3.22 -13.75 -18.00
CA HIS A 91 -2.44 -14.98 -18.15
C HIS A 91 -2.82 -15.79 -19.40
N ALA A 92 -3.78 -15.30 -20.20
CA ALA A 92 -4.30 -16.01 -21.38
C ALA A 92 -3.23 -16.37 -22.43
N ALA A 93 -2.18 -15.54 -22.57
CA ALA A 93 -1.06 -15.79 -23.48
C ALA A 93 0.10 -16.58 -22.84
N GLY A 94 -0.12 -17.16 -21.65
CA GLY A 94 0.85 -17.93 -20.91
C GLY A 94 1.86 -17.10 -20.07
N PRO A 95 2.66 -17.77 -19.22
CA PRO A 95 3.56 -17.10 -18.27
C PRO A 95 4.65 -16.27 -18.94
N ALA A 96 5.24 -16.74 -20.04
CA ALA A 96 6.31 -16.03 -20.75
C ALA A 96 5.84 -14.66 -21.28
N ALA A 97 4.64 -14.62 -21.89
CA ALA A 97 4.04 -13.37 -22.35
C ALA A 97 3.70 -12.42 -21.18
N PHE A 98 3.24 -12.97 -20.06
CA PHE A 98 3.01 -12.20 -18.83
C PHE A 98 4.32 -11.54 -18.37
N TYR A 99 5.39 -12.30 -18.16
CA TYR A 99 6.67 -11.76 -17.68
C TYR A 99 7.25 -10.72 -18.63
N ARG A 100 7.27 -10.99 -19.94
CA ARG A 100 7.78 -10.04 -20.94
C ARG A 100 7.04 -8.70 -20.87
N LYS A 101 5.70 -8.73 -20.79
CA LYS A 101 4.88 -7.51 -20.70
C LYS A 101 5.16 -6.73 -19.43
N ARG A 102 5.40 -7.39 -18.30
CA ARG A 102 5.70 -6.73 -17.03
C ARG A 102 7.12 -6.19 -16.99
N LEU A 103 8.11 -6.94 -17.46
CA LEU A 103 9.50 -6.51 -17.52
C LEU A 103 9.66 -5.27 -18.41
N LEU A 104 9.03 -5.23 -19.57
CA LEU A 104 9.07 -4.06 -20.47
C LEU A 104 8.38 -2.82 -19.91
N ARG A 105 7.45 -2.99 -18.96
CA ARG A 105 6.73 -1.88 -18.32
C ARG A 105 7.43 -1.40 -17.05
N LEU A 106 7.85 -2.32 -16.19
CA LEU A 106 8.36 -2.02 -14.85
C LEU A 106 9.88 -1.96 -14.80
N GLY A 107 10.58 -2.75 -15.62
CA GLY A 107 12.05 -2.81 -15.62
C GLY A 107 12.73 -1.45 -15.80
N PRO A 108 12.33 -0.63 -16.80
CA PRO A 108 12.93 0.70 -16.98
C PRO A 108 12.73 1.61 -15.77
N ALA A 109 11.51 1.69 -15.24
CA ALA A 109 11.23 2.46 -14.02
C ALA A 109 12.01 1.94 -12.80
N PHE A 110 12.08 0.62 -12.65
CA PHE A 110 12.82 -0.03 -11.56
C PHE A 110 14.29 0.39 -11.56
N VAL A 111 15.00 0.23 -12.67
CA VAL A 111 16.43 0.57 -12.74
C VAL A 111 16.63 2.07 -12.61
N PHE A 112 15.86 2.87 -13.35
CA PHE A 112 16.02 4.32 -13.36
C PHE A 112 15.84 4.93 -11.97
N TRP A 113 14.76 4.59 -11.25
CA TRP A 113 14.49 5.20 -9.95
C TRP A 113 15.46 4.74 -8.86
N GLN A 114 15.92 3.49 -8.91
CA GLN A 114 16.98 3.03 -8.00
C GLN A 114 18.26 3.86 -8.18
N VAL A 115 18.70 4.04 -9.44
CA VAL A 115 19.90 4.85 -9.76
C VAL A 115 19.67 6.32 -9.43
N PHE A 116 18.51 6.87 -9.77
CA PHE A 116 18.17 8.27 -9.51
C PHE A 116 18.24 8.60 -8.01
N TYR A 117 17.65 7.78 -7.14
CA TYR A 117 17.69 8.06 -5.70
C TYR A 117 19.07 7.83 -5.09
N LEU A 118 19.83 6.84 -5.56
CA LEU A 118 21.19 6.60 -5.08
C LEU A 118 22.15 7.72 -5.51
N VAL A 119 22.10 8.13 -6.76
CA VAL A 119 23.04 9.11 -7.32
C VAL A 119 22.53 10.53 -7.11
N VAL A 120 21.36 10.88 -7.65
CA VAL A 120 20.86 12.26 -7.60
C VAL A 120 20.47 12.64 -6.18
N VAL A 121 19.64 11.84 -5.51
CA VAL A 121 19.13 12.25 -4.20
C VAL A 121 20.18 12.11 -3.10
N ARG A 122 20.77 10.91 -2.93
CA ARG A 122 21.74 10.70 -1.84
C ARG A 122 23.08 11.39 -2.07
N VAL A 123 23.70 11.21 -3.23
CA VAL A 123 25.04 11.76 -3.49
C VAL A 123 24.98 13.25 -3.86
N LEU A 124 24.15 13.66 -4.83
CA LEU A 124 24.17 15.05 -5.31
C LEU A 124 23.40 16.02 -4.41
N VAL A 125 22.18 15.66 -3.98
CA VAL A 125 21.30 16.57 -3.19
C VAL A 125 21.61 16.49 -1.69
N GLN A 126 21.89 15.30 -1.16
CA GLN A 126 22.15 15.10 0.27
C GLN A 126 23.65 15.00 0.62
N HIS A 127 24.53 15.12 -0.38
CA HIS A 127 25.99 15.10 -0.20
C HIS A 127 26.51 13.86 0.56
N GLN A 128 25.87 12.70 0.41
CA GLN A 128 26.33 11.45 1.00
C GLN A 128 27.50 10.87 0.18
N HIS A 129 28.57 10.47 0.88
CA HIS A 129 29.66 9.70 0.29
C HIS A 129 29.37 8.21 0.46
N LEU A 130 28.99 7.54 -0.64
CA LEU A 130 28.70 6.10 -0.63
C LEU A 130 29.78 5.33 -1.36
N SER A 131 30.39 4.35 -0.70
CA SER A 131 31.25 3.38 -1.36
C SER A 131 30.43 2.44 -2.26
N ILE A 132 31.10 1.73 -3.17
CA ILE A 132 30.47 0.70 -4.00
C ILE A 132 29.84 -0.40 -3.12
N THR A 133 30.53 -0.81 -2.05
CA THR A 133 30.04 -1.84 -1.13
C THR A 133 28.81 -1.40 -0.35
N GLN A 134 28.80 -0.16 0.15
CA GLN A 134 27.63 0.43 0.81
C GLN A 134 26.44 0.54 -0.15
N THR A 135 26.70 1.00 -1.38
CA THR A 135 25.67 1.11 -2.42
C THR A 135 25.07 -0.25 -2.76
N ALA A 136 25.91 -1.28 -2.94
CA ALA A 136 25.44 -2.64 -3.18
C ALA A 136 24.61 -3.16 -2.00
N GLY A 137 25.05 -2.93 -0.75
CA GLY A 137 24.29 -3.27 0.45
C GLY A 137 22.91 -2.61 0.50
N LEU A 138 22.82 -1.30 0.20
CA LEU A 138 21.54 -0.58 0.13
C LEU A 138 20.60 -1.16 -0.92
N VAL A 139 21.12 -1.60 -2.07
CA VAL A 139 20.30 -2.22 -3.12
C VAL A 139 19.82 -3.60 -2.69
N LEU A 140 20.70 -4.44 -2.14
CA LEU A 140 20.38 -5.80 -1.69
C LEU A 140 19.43 -5.83 -0.49
N ASP A 141 19.45 -4.79 0.34
CA ASP A 141 18.50 -4.61 1.44
C ASP A 141 17.21 -3.91 1.01
N ALA A 142 17.09 -3.50 -0.27
CA ALA A 142 16.03 -2.63 -0.78
C ALA A 142 15.85 -1.30 -0.01
N LYS A 143 16.95 -0.77 0.49
CA LYS A 143 17.07 0.52 1.20
C LYS A 143 17.69 1.61 0.33
N ALA A 144 17.68 1.45 -1.00
CA ALA A 144 18.11 2.48 -1.95
C ALA A 144 17.46 3.84 -1.63
N TYR A 145 16.16 3.84 -1.32
CA TYR A 145 15.50 4.91 -0.58
C TYR A 145 14.29 4.38 0.18
N THR A 146 13.80 5.13 1.17
CA THR A 146 12.80 4.70 2.16
C THR A 146 11.51 4.11 1.59
N HIS A 147 11.02 4.60 0.45
CA HIS A 147 9.80 4.11 -0.20
C HIS A 147 10.09 3.07 -1.29
N LEU A 148 11.29 3.05 -1.88
CA LEU A 148 11.62 2.26 -3.07
C LEU A 148 11.58 0.74 -2.86
N TYR A 149 11.54 0.29 -1.61
CA TYR A 149 11.28 -1.09 -1.22
C TYR A 149 10.03 -1.66 -1.93
N PHE A 150 9.00 -0.83 -2.15
CA PHE A 150 7.77 -1.26 -2.82
C PHE A 150 8.01 -1.70 -4.28
N LEU A 151 9.07 -1.24 -4.96
CA LEU A 151 9.43 -1.73 -6.29
C LEU A 151 9.91 -3.18 -6.28
N TRP A 152 10.73 -3.54 -5.29
CA TRP A 152 11.14 -4.92 -5.08
C TRP A 152 9.96 -5.80 -4.66
N LEU A 153 9.08 -5.26 -3.81
CA LEU A 153 7.84 -5.91 -3.40
C LEU A 153 7.02 -6.34 -4.63
N ILE A 154 6.71 -5.42 -5.54
CA ILE A 154 5.88 -5.74 -6.72
C ILE A 154 6.60 -6.66 -7.71
N VAL A 155 7.93 -6.56 -7.86
CA VAL A 155 8.69 -7.50 -8.71
C VAL A 155 8.56 -8.92 -8.16
N GLY A 156 8.73 -9.13 -6.87
CA GLY A 156 8.57 -10.45 -6.25
C GLY A 156 7.15 -11.00 -6.39
N LEU A 157 6.12 -10.17 -6.20
CA LEU A 157 4.74 -10.58 -6.45
C LEU A 157 4.48 -10.94 -7.91
N TYR A 158 5.13 -10.26 -8.86
CA TYR A 158 4.97 -10.57 -10.29
C TYR A 158 5.61 -11.92 -10.65
N VAL A 159 6.71 -12.29 -10.01
CA VAL A 159 7.37 -13.59 -10.18
C VAL A 159 6.43 -14.73 -9.81
N VAL A 160 5.69 -14.62 -8.71
CA VAL A 160 4.76 -15.68 -8.29
C VAL A 160 3.37 -15.58 -8.92
N ALA A 161 3.02 -14.44 -9.53
CA ALA A 161 1.66 -14.19 -10.01
C ALA A 161 1.10 -15.25 -10.98
N PRO A 162 1.84 -15.78 -11.98
CA PRO A 162 1.30 -16.83 -12.86
C PRO A 162 0.99 -18.14 -12.12
N VAL A 163 1.82 -18.52 -11.14
CA VAL A 163 1.62 -19.74 -10.33
C VAL A 163 0.38 -19.56 -9.45
N LEU A 164 0.27 -18.42 -8.76
CA LEU A 164 -0.89 -18.10 -7.94
C LEU A 164 -2.17 -18.03 -8.78
N ALA A 165 -2.13 -17.40 -9.95
CA ALA A 165 -3.27 -17.31 -10.86
C ALA A 165 -3.69 -18.70 -11.36
N ALA A 166 -2.75 -19.56 -11.74
CA ALA A 166 -3.03 -20.93 -12.15
C ALA A 166 -3.72 -21.73 -11.02
N PHE A 167 -3.21 -21.62 -9.79
CA PHE A 167 -3.85 -22.25 -8.63
C PHE A 167 -5.25 -21.71 -8.35
N LEU A 168 -5.49 -20.41 -8.59
CA LEU A 168 -6.79 -19.77 -8.35
C LEU A 168 -7.80 -20.02 -9.47
N ASN A 169 -7.34 -20.26 -10.70
CA ASN A 169 -8.19 -20.59 -11.85
C ASN A 169 -8.86 -21.96 -11.67
N ASN A 170 -10.18 -22.05 -11.88
CA ASN A 170 -11.02 -23.27 -11.84
C ASN A 170 -11.47 -23.83 -10.47
N GLY A 171 -11.46 -23.05 -9.40
CA GLY A 171 -11.86 -23.54 -8.06
C GLY A 171 -12.62 -22.52 -7.23
N GLY A 172 -13.16 -21.53 -7.94
CA GLY A 172 -14.16 -20.62 -7.42
C GLY A 172 -13.68 -19.68 -6.32
N ASP A 173 -14.62 -18.88 -5.85
CA ASP A 173 -14.34 -17.84 -4.86
C ASP A 173 -14.00 -18.44 -3.49
N ARG A 174 -14.56 -19.61 -3.12
CA ARG A 174 -14.24 -20.30 -1.86
C ARG A 174 -12.75 -20.62 -1.74
N ARG A 175 -12.11 -21.13 -2.80
CA ARG A 175 -10.67 -21.40 -2.80
C ARG A 175 -9.87 -20.10 -2.71
N ALA A 176 -10.31 -19.04 -3.39
CA ALA A 176 -9.66 -17.75 -3.31
C ALA A 176 -9.71 -17.17 -1.87
N TYR A 177 -10.87 -17.22 -1.21
CA TYR A 177 -11.02 -16.78 0.19
C TYR A 177 -10.18 -17.62 1.15
N ALA A 178 -10.26 -18.94 1.04
CA ALA A 178 -9.52 -19.85 1.91
C ALA A 178 -8.00 -19.64 1.74
N PHE A 179 -7.50 -19.57 0.51
CA PHE A 179 -6.08 -19.39 0.26
C PHE A 179 -5.58 -18.02 0.72
N ALA A 180 -6.31 -16.95 0.42
CA ALA A 180 -5.97 -15.61 0.88
C ALA A 180 -5.95 -15.53 2.42
N GLY A 181 -6.99 -16.06 3.07
CA GLY A 181 -7.11 -16.10 4.52
C GLY A 181 -5.99 -16.89 5.18
N THR A 182 -5.71 -18.10 4.69
CA THR A 182 -4.63 -18.95 5.21
C THR A 182 -3.27 -18.28 5.10
N VAL A 183 -2.93 -17.70 3.94
CA VAL A 183 -1.63 -17.04 3.75
C VAL A 183 -1.53 -15.78 4.61
N LEU A 184 -2.60 -14.99 4.73
CA LEU A 184 -2.58 -13.78 5.55
C LEU A 184 -2.45 -14.10 7.05
N VAL A 185 -3.21 -15.09 7.55
CA VAL A 185 -3.11 -15.57 8.93
C VAL A 185 -1.72 -16.16 9.19
N PHE A 186 -1.18 -16.94 8.26
CA PHE A 186 0.17 -17.47 8.37
C PHE A 186 1.22 -16.35 8.49
N THR A 187 1.14 -15.30 7.67
CA THR A 187 2.02 -14.12 7.79
C THR A 187 1.92 -13.48 9.18
N VAL A 188 0.70 -13.22 9.65
CA VAL A 188 0.46 -12.61 10.97
C VAL A 188 1.04 -13.47 12.09
N VAL A 189 0.85 -14.79 12.03
CA VAL A 189 1.38 -15.73 13.02
C VAL A 189 2.91 -15.75 12.99
N VAL A 190 3.53 -15.87 11.81
CA VAL A 190 5.00 -15.92 11.68
C VAL A 190 5.65 -14.64 12.17
N VAL A 191 5.15 -13.47 11.76
CA VAL A 191 5.68 -12.18 12.22
C VAL A 191 5.42 -11.99 13.71
N GLY A 192 4.24 -12.40 14.20
CA GLY A 192 3.91 -12.27 15.62
C GLY A 192 4.75 -13.17 16.52
N LEU A 193 5.06 -14.39 16.09
CA LEU A 193 5.98 -15.28 16.80
C LEU A 193 7.40 -14.71 16.83
N SER A 194 7.89 -14.14 15.72
CA SER A 194 9.20 -13.47 15.71
C SER A 194 9.24 -12.25 16.63
N GLY A 195 8.15 -11.47 16.66
CA GLY A 195 8.00 -10.35 17.58
C GLY A 195 7.97 -10.77 19.06
N LEU A 196 7.26 -11.87 19.37
CA LEU A 196 7.26 -12.47 20.70
C LEU A 196 8.66 -12.95 21.10
N ALA A 197 9.34 -13.72 20.23
CA ALA A 197 10.68 -14.21 20.49
C ALA A 197 11.65 -13.05 20.79
N THR A 198 11.59 -11.99 20.00
CA THR A 198 12.39 -10.77 20.21
C THR A 198 12.08 -10.12 21.57
N ALA A 199 10.80 -10.04 21.95
CA ALA A 199 10.39 -9.51 23.25
C ALA A 199 10.88 -10.36 24.44
N TYR A 200 11.13 -11.65 24.23
CA TYR A 200 11.72 -12.57 25.21
C TYR A 200 13.25 -12.69 25.10
N GLY A 201 13.90 -11.80 24.34
CA GLY A 201 15.36 -11.69 24.29
C GLY A 201 16.05 -12.45 23.17
N ASP A 202 15.31 -12.98 22.18
CA ASP A 202 15.93 -13.51 20.95
C ASP A 202 16.50 -12.35 20.11
N PRO A 203 17.81 -12.32 19.82
CA PRO A 203 18.42 -11.25 19.04
C PRO A 203 18.23 -11.41 17.52
N HIS A 204 17.50 -12.42 17.04
CA HIS A 204 17.35 -12.73 15.62
C HIS A 204 15.92 -12.45 15.09
N PRO A 205 15.49 -11.17 14.99
CA PRO A 205 14.21 -10.86 14.35
C PRO A 205 14.24 -11.24 12.87
N ILE A 206 13.07 -11.49 12.29
CA ILE A 206 12.95 -11.66 10.83
C ILE A 206 13.36 -10.34 10.15
N VAL A 207 14.46 -10.37 9.40
CA VAL A 207 14.91 -9.26 8.57
C VAL A 207 14.61 -9.56 7.10
N LEU A 208 13.89 -8.65 6.46
CA LEU A 208 13.51 -8.75 5.05
C LEU A 208 14.48 -7.93 4.20
N ASN A 209 14.87 -8.48 3.05
CA ASN A 209 15.77 -7.85 2.09
C ASN A 209 15.08 -7.71 0.72
N ALA A 210 15.82 -7.27 -0.29
CA ALA A 210 15.36 -7.12 -1.67
C ALA A 210 14.55 -8.32 -2.18
N LEU A 211 15.01 -9.54 -1.90
CA LEU A 211 14.46 -10.78 -2.42
C LEU A 211 13.36 -11.38 -1.56
N THR A 212 13.20 -10.95 -0.31
CA THR A 212 12.24 -11.57 0.64
C THR A 212 11.12 -10.64 1.10
N GLN A 213 11.26 -9.32 0.97
CA GLN A 213 10.27 -8.36 1.47
C GLN A 213 8.87 -8.47 0.85
N TRP A 214 8.71 -9.13 -0.30
CA TRP A 214 7.42 -9.32 -0.94
C TRP A 214 6.61 -10.46 -0.30
N ILE A 215 7.27 -11.38 0.41
CA ILE A 215 6.66 -12.61 0.94
C ILE A 215 5.49 -12.31 1.90
N PRO A 216 5.63 -11.40 2.88
CA PRO A 216 4.51 -11.08 3.79
C PRO A 216 3.28 -10.50 3.05
N TYR A 217 3.49 -9.91 1.87
CA TYR A 217 2.43 -9.26 1.10
C TYR A 217 1.65 -10.20 0.19
N VAL A 218 2.04 -11.47 0.06
CA VAL A 218 1.32 -12.45 -0.77
C VAL A 218 -0.12 -12.61 -0.30
N GLY A 219 -0.37 -12.62 1.02
CA GLY A 219 -1.71 -12.69 1.59
C GLY A 219 -2.60 -11.52 1.16
N TYR A 220 -2.08 -10.29 1.19
CA TYR A 220 -2.79 -9.11 0.70
C TYR A 220 -3.05 -9.18 -0.81
N PHE A 221 -2.07 -9.64 -1.59
CA PHE A 221 -2.21 -9.79 -3.03
C PHE A 221 -3.33 -10.76 -3.38
N LEU A 222 -3.38 -11.91 -2.70
CA LEU A 222 -4.47 -12.89 -2.84
C LEU A 222 -5.81 -12.35 -2.34
N ALA A 223 -5.83 -11.63 -1.21
CA ALA A 223 -7.05 -11.04 -0.65
C ALA A 223 -7.69 -10.04 -1.60
N GLY A 224 -6.88 -9.23 -2.29
CA GLY A 224 -7.35 -8.33 -3.35
C GLY A 224 -8.07 -9.07 -4.48
N TRP A 225 -7.53 -10.20 -4.93
CA TRP A 225 -8.23 -11.06 -5.89
C TRP A 225 -9.51 -11.64 -5.30
N ALA A 226 -9.46 -12.25 -4.13
CA ALA A 226 -10.60 -12.89 -3.50
C ALA A 226 -11.78 -11.92 -3.28
N LEU A 227 -11.51 -10.70 -2.81
CA LEU A 227 -12.53 -9.72 -2.41
C LEU A 227 -12.99 -8.80 -3.55
N ARG A 228 -12.40 -8.89 -4.75
CA ARG A 228 -12.68 -7.97 -5.88
C ARG A 228 -14.14 -7.96 -6.35
N LYS A 229 -14.92 -8.99 -6.04
CA LYS A 229 -16.35 -9.11 -6.38
C LYS A 229 -17.28 -8.93 -5.18
N LEU A 230 -16.71 -8.82 -3.98
CA LEU A 230 -17.50 -8.74 -2.74
C LEU A 230 -18.08 -7.34 -2.59
N VAL A 231 -19.41 -7.25 -2.62
CA VAL A 231 -20.15 -6.00 -2.37
C VAL A 231 -21.16 -6.23 -1.24
N LEU A 232 -20.80 -5.82 -0.02
CA LEU A 232 -21.65 -5.95 1.16
C LEU A 232 -22.87 -5.03 1.10
N ARG A 233 -23.99 -5.47 1.69
CA ARG A 233 -25.21 -4.66 1.88
C ARG A 233 -24.86 -3.40 2.68
N PRO A 234 -25.56 -2.26 2.49
CA PRO A 234 -25.20 -0.99 3.13
C PRO A 234 -25.02 -1.08 4.65
N ALA A 235 -25.92 -1.78 5.36
CA ALA A 235 -25.80 -2.00 6.81
C ALA A 235 -24.49 -2.71 7.19
N TRP A 236 -24.14 -3.79 6.48
CA TRP A 236 -22.88 -4.52 6.72
C TRP A 236 -21.65 -3.73 6.29
N THR A 237 -21.74 -2.89 5.25
CA THR A 237 -20.67 -1.95 4.89
C THR A 237 -20.40 -0.96 6.01
N VAL A 238 -21.44 -0.45 6.68
CA VAL A 238 -21.30 0.43 7.85
C VAL A 238 -20.67 -0.31 9.03
N VAL A 239 -21.12 -1.54 9.32
CA VAL A 239 -20.52 -2.37 10.39
C VAL A 239 -19.02 -2.57 10.14
N VAL A 240 -18.63 -2.97 8.92
CA VAL A 240 -17.21 -3.15 8.58
C VAL A 240 -16.45 -1.83 8.66
N ALA A 241 -17.05 -0.69 8.27
CA ALA A 241 -16.43 0.62 8.40
C ALA A 241 -16.17 1.00 9.87
N VAL A 242 -17.12 0.76 10.77
CA VAL A 242 -16.96 1.01 12.21
C VAL A 242 -15.88 0.12 12.82
N VAL A 243 -15.88 -1.18 12.49
CA VAL A 243 -14.82 -2.11 12.95
C VAL A 243 -13.45 -1.66 12.42
N THR A 244 -13.37 -1.27 11.14
CA THR A 244 -12.13 -0.77 10.53
C THR A 244 -11.64 0.50 11.23
N ALA A 245 -12.53 1.44 11.52
CA ALA A 245 -12.18 2.65 12.26
C ALA A 245 -11.69 2.34 13.68
N GLY A 246 -12.33 1.38 14.37
CA GLY A 246 -11.89 0.89 15.68
C GLY A 246 -10.49 0.27 15.65
N LEU A 247 -10.17 -0.54 14.64
CA LEU A 247 -8.84 -1.12 14.46
C LEU A 247 -7.77 -0.06 14.18
N LEU A 248 -8.08 0.95 13.35
CA LEU A 248 -7.15 2.07 13.11
C LEU A 248 -6.95 2.92 14.37
N ALA A 249 -8.02 3.15 15.14
CA ALA A 249 -7.93 3.85 16.41
C ALA A 249 -7.09 3.07 17.44
N GLU A 250 -7.21 1.74 17.46
CA GLU A 250 -6.37 0.86 18.28
C GLU A 250 -4.89 0.99 17.91
N LEU A 251 -4.55 0.95 16.61
CA LEU A 251 -3.17 1.12 16.15
C LEU A 251 -2.60 2.50 16.51
N ILE A 252 -3.40 3.55 16.36
CA ILE A 252 -3.03 4.93 16.77
C ILE A 252 -2.77 4.99 18.28
N TRP A 253 -3.67 4.41 19.08
CA TRP A 253 -3.52 4.34 20.53
C TRP A 253 -2.28 3.52 20.93
N GLN A 254 -2.06 2.37 20.30
CA GLN A 254 -0.92 1.50 20.57
C GLN A 254 0.41 2.19 20.27
N PHE A 255 0.49 2.96 19.18
CA PHE A 255 1.68 3.75 18.84
C PHE A 255 1.94 4.88 19.85
N ALA A 256 0.88 5.49 20.38
CA ALA A 256 1.00 6.57 21.35
C ALA A 256 1.30 6.08 22.77
N SER A 257 0.75 4.92 23.13
CA SER A 257 0.80 4.35 24.47
C SER A 257 2.08 3.55 24.71
N THR A 258 2.80 3.89 25.78
CA THR A 258 3.91 3.07 26.28
C THR A 258 3.43 1.86 27.09
N SER A 259 2.14 1.82 27.45
CA SER A 259 1.53 0.79 28.31
C SER A 259 0.86 -0.35 27.54
N ALA A 260 0.92 -0.36 26.21
CA ALA A 260 0.35 -1.46 25.42
C ALA A 260 0.95 -2.81 25.87
N PRO A 261 0.14 -3.85 26.15
CA PRO A 261 0.66 -5.15 26.59
C PRO A 261 1.65 -5.76 25.58
N ALA A 262 2.67 -6.47 26.06
CA ALA A 262 3.70 -7.09 25.20
C ALA A 262 3.10 -8.07 24.18
N TRP A 263 2.11 -8.87 24.57
CA TRP A 263 1.41 -9.79 23.66
C TRP A 263 0.70 -9.04 22.52
N LEU A 264 0.12 -7.87 22.80
CA LEU A 264 -0.59 -7.06 21.80
C LEU A 264 0.41 -6.48 20.80
N ARG A 265 1.55 -5.96 21.27
CA ARG A 265 2.64 -5.47 20.40
C ARG A 265 3.21 -6.57 19.52
N ALA A 266 3.18 -7.81 19.99
CA ALA A 266 3.72 -8.94 19.24
C ALA A 266 2.71 -9.48 18.22
N VAL A 267 1.44 -9.66 18.55
CA VAL A 267 0.41 -10.18 17.60
C VAL A 267 -0.07 -9.08 16.64
N SER A 268 -0.07 -7.83 17.08
CA SER A 268 -0.46 -6.66 16.31
C SER A 268 0.62 -5.59 16.37
N PRO A 269 1.81 -5.82 15.79
CA PRO A 269 2.81 -4.77 15.66
C PRO A 269 2.26 -3.65 14.77
N GLY A 270 2.59 -2.40 15.07
CA GLY A 270 2.10 -1.21 14.35
C GLY A 270 2.53 -1.10 12.88
N GLY A 271 3.21 -2.12 12.33
CA GLY A 271 3.59 -2.21 10.92
C GLY A 271 2.57 -3.01 10.08
N TYR A 272 2.81 -3.08 8.77
CA TYR A 272 1.90 -3.67 7.78
C TYR A 272 1.62 -5.17 7.96
N TYR A 273 2.31 -5.85 8.86
CA TYR A 273 2.22 -7.31 9.05
C TYR A 273 1.42 -7.70 10.30
N GLY A 274 1.03 -6.72 11.13
CA GLY A 274 0.26 -6.98 12.34
C GLY A 274 -1.20 -7.32 12.06
N ALA A 275 -1.82 -8.07 12.97
CA ALA A 275 -3.20 -8.51 12.84
C ALA A 275 -4.20 -7.35 12.62
N ALA A 276 -4.10 -6.26 13.39
CA ALA A 276 -5.01 -5.13 13.26
C ALA A 276 -4.79 -4.37 11.95
N ALA A 277 -3.53 -4.14 11.54
CA ALA A 277 -3.21 -3.51 10.26
C ALA A 277 -3.75 -4.35 9.09
N ALA A 278 -3.60 -5.68 9.15
CA ALA A 278 -4.10 -6.59 8.14
C ALA A 278 -5.63 -6.56 8.03
N ALA A 279 -6.33 -6.67 9.16
CA ALA A 279 -7.77 -6.61 9.22
C ALA A 279 -8.31 -5.24 8.78
N ALA A 280 -7.65 -4.15 9.18
CA ALA A 280 -8.03 -2.79 8.77
C ALA A 280 -7.86 -2.60 7.25
N SER A 281 -6.76 -3.07 6.65
CA SER A 281 -6.56 -3.01 5.19
C SER A 281 -7.62 -3.79 4.42
N VAL A 282 -7.95 -5.00 4.88
CA VAL A 282 -9.06 -5.79 4.31
C VAL A 282 -10.39 -5.04 4.45
N GLY A 283 -10.64 -4.47 5.62
CA GLY A 283 -11.82 -3.65 5.90
C GLY A 283 -11.96 -2.44 4.98
N VAL A 284 -10.90 -1.64 4.81
CA VAL A 284 -10.87 -0.50 3.87
C VAL A 284 -11.20 -0.94 2.44
N PHE A 285 -10.61 -2.05 1.99
CA PHE A 285 -10.89 -2.58 0.66
C PHE A 285 -12.37 -2.97 0.48
N ILE A 286 -12.94 -3.67 1.46
CA ILE A 286 -14.35 -4.10 1.45
C ILE A 286 -15.28 -2.89 1.52
N VAL A 287 -14.98 -1.90 2.36
CA VAL A 287 -15.78 -0.67 2.48
C VAL A 287 -15.78 0.10 1.15
N ALA A 288 -14.62 0.27 0.52
CA ALA A 288 -14.55 0.93 -0.77
C ALA A 288 -15.36 0.20 -1.85
N GLN A 289 -15.30 -1.13 -1.88
CA GLN A 289 -16.14 -1.92 -2.79
C GLN A 289 -17.63 -1.74 -2.47
N GLY A 290 -18.02 -1.82 -1.20
CA GLY A 290 -19.39 -1.60 -0.73
C GLY A 290 -19.94 -0.21 -1.07
N VAL A 291 -19.11 0.83 -1.03
CA VAL A 291 -19.51 2.22 -1.28
C VAL A 291 -19.50 2.55 -2.78
N PHE A 292 -18.43 2.20 -3.49
CA PHE A 292 -18.18 2.69 -4.85
C PHE A 292 -18.59 1.70 -5.95
N ALA A 293 -18.62 0.39 -5.69
CA ALA A 293 -19.11 -0.56 -6.70
C ALA A 293 -20.64 -0.55 -6.83
N ARG A 294 -21.35 -0.06 -5.80
CA ARG A 294 -22.82 0.15 -5.83
C ARG A 294 -23.22 1.42 -6.57
N ARG A 295 -22.33 2.41 -6.60
CA ARG A 295 -22.58 3.66 -7.32
C ARG A 295 -22.41 3.35 -8.80
N GLY A 296 -23.42 3.67 -9.61
CA GLY A 296 -23.32 3.59 -11.07
C GLY A 296 -22.14 4.42 -11.59
N GLU A 297 -21.88 4.35 -12.89
CA GLU A 297 -20.76 5.10 -13.47
C GLU A 297 -20.86 6.59 -13.13
N PRO A 298 -19.79 7.21 -12.57
CA PRO A 298 -19.75 8.65 -12.35
C PRO A 298 -20.01 9.41 -13.64
N ARG A 299 -20.41 10.69 -13.54
CA ARG A 299 -20.46 11.59 -14.68
C ARG A 299 -19.17 11.48 -15.49
N MET A 300 -19.27 11.51 -16.84
CA MET A 300 -18.16 11.25 -17.76
C MET A 300 -16.87 12.02 -17.40
N HIS A 301 -16.98 13.30 -17.06
CA HIS A 301 -15.84 14.14 -16.66
C HIS A 301 -15.17 13.67 -15.37
N ALA A 302 -15.95 13.33 -14.33
CA ALA A 302 -15.44 12.82 -13.07
C ALA A 302 -14.77 11.44 -13.25
N SER A 303 -15.34 10.59 -14.10
CA SER A 303 -14.77 9.28 -14.45
C SER A 303 -13.41 9.42 -15.16
N ARG A 304 -13.31 10.34 -16.15
CA ARG A 304 -12.04 10.64 -16.84
C ARG A 304 -10.97 11.20 -15.91
N PHE A 305 -11.36 12.12 -15.01
CA PHE A 305 -10.44 12.70 -14.04
C PHE A 305 -9.92 11.66 -13.06
N LEU A 306 -10.80 10.85 -12.47
CA LEU A 306 -10.42 9.76 -11.57
C LEU A 306 -9.49 8.75 -12.24
N THR A 307 -9.80 8.38 -13.50
CA THR A 307 -8.96 7.51 -14.33
C THR A 307 -7.56 8.11 -14.52
N ALA A 308 -7.48 9.40 -14.85
CA ALA A 308 -6.21 10.08 -15.06
C ALA A 308 -5.35 10.07 -13.78
N LEU A 309 -5.94 10.39 -12.62
CA LEU A 309 -5.27 10.34 -11.32
C LEU A 309 -4.84 8.92 -10.97
N SER A 310 -5.72 7.94 -11.09
CA SER A 310 -5.42 6.54 -10.75
C SER A 310 -4.26 6.00 -11.60
N ASP A 311 -4.21 6.34 -12.88
CA ASP A 311 -3.10 5.92 -13.74
C ASP A 311 -1.80 6.69 -13.47
N ALA A 312 -1.86 7.87 -12.84
CA ALA A 312 -0.70 8.67 -12.44
C ALA A 312 -0.16 8.29 -11.06
N ALA A 313 -0.92 7.51 -10.26
CA ALA A 313 -0.56 7.15 -8.90
C ALA A 313 0.83 6.48 -8.78
N PHE A 314 1.22 5.64 -9.74
CA PHE A 314 2.54 5.00 -9.74
C PHE A 314 3.67 6.04 -9.89
N GLY A 315 3.55 6.96 -10.85
CA GLY A 315 4.51 8.04 -11.01
C GLY A 315 4.57 8.97 -9.81
N VAL A 316 3.44 9.29 -9.15
CA VAL A 316 3.43 10.05 -7.89
C VAL A 316 4.24 9.32 -6.81
N TYR A 317 4.06 8.00 -6.68
CA TYR A 317 4.84 7.18 -5.75
C TYR A 317 6.34 7.27 -6.03
N LEU A 318 6.76 7.38 -7.29
CA LEU A 318 8.18 7.48 -7.64
C LEU A 318 8.78 8.86 -7.34
N VAL A 319 8.04 9.95 -7.59
CA VAL A 319 8.60 11.31 -7.54
C VAL A 319 8.42 12.05 -6.21
N HIS A 320 7.43 11.68 -5.40
CA HIS A 320 7.04 12.51 -4.24
C HIS A 320 8.19 12.72 -3.26
N PHE A 321 9.04 11.71 -3.03
CA PHE A 321 10.18 11.84 -2.13
C PHE A 321 11.26 12.77 -2.67
N PHE A 322 11.51 12.77 -3.98
CA PHE A 322 12.44 13.72 -4.59
C PHE A 322 12.04 15.16 -4.27
N PHE A 323 10.77 15.51 -4.48
CA PHE A 323 10.27 16.85 -4.18
C PHE A 323 10.25 17.15 -2.68
N LEU A 324 9.94 16.17 -1.84
CA LEU A 324 10.00 16.32 -0.39
C LEU A 324 11.42 16.69 0.04
N VAL A 325 12.41 15.93 -0.40
CA VAL A 325 13.83 16.11 -0.04
C VAL A 325 14.35 17.42 -0.61
N LEU A 326 14.09 17.70 -1.89
CA LEU A 326 14.52 18.95 -2.53
C LEU A 326 13.99 20.17 -1.78
N ALA A 327 12.70 20.17 -1.40
CA ALA A 327 12.11 21.30 -0.70
C ALA A 327 12.75 21.55 0.67
N VAL A 328 13.04 20.50 1.45
CA VAL A 328 13.66 20.66 2.78
C VAL A 328 15.17 20.95 2.70
N THR A 329 15.84 20.52 1.63
CA THR A 329 17.25 20.86 1.40
C THR A 329 17.40 22.32 0.96
N VAL A 330 16.55 22.81 0.04
CA VAL A 330 16.59 24.20 -0.44
C VAL A 330 16.06 25.18 0.60
N PHE A 331 15.05 24.78 1.38
CA PHE A 331 14.44 25.60 2.43
C PHE A 331 14.51 24.89 3.80
N PRO A 332 15.66 24.88 4.49
CA PRO A 332 15.80 24.17 5.77
C PRO A 332 14.79 24.62 6.84
N GLY A 333 14.44 25.92 6.87
CA GLY A 333 13.41 26.45 7.76
C GLY A 333 12.03 25.82 7.56
N LEU A 334 11.68 25.46 6.32
CA LEU A 334 10.45 24.72 6.03
C LEU A 334 10.47 23.32 6.67
N GLY A 335 11.64 22.68 6.74
CA GLY A 335 11.86 21.41 7.42
C GLY A 335 11.53 21.48 8.91
N VAL A 336 11.93 22.56 9.58
CA VAL A 336 11.60 22.79 11.00
C VAL A 336 10.11 23.09 11.17
N LEU A 337 9.56 24.02 10.37
CA LEU A 337 8.18 24.45 10.49
C LEU A 337 7.19 23.29 10.26
N ARG A 338 7.41 22.44 9.26
CA ARG A 338 6.54 21.27 9.01
C ARG A 338 6.65 20.20 10.09
N ALA A 339 7.73 20.18 10.88
CA ALA A 339 7.93 19.23 11.96
C ALA A 339 7.30 19.68 13.29
N THR A 340 6.82 20.93 13.37
CA THR A 340 6.22 21.51 14.58
C THR A 340 4.83 22.10 14.37
N SER A 341 4.43 22.41 13.13
CA SER A 341 3.15 23.06 12.81
C SER A 341 2.30 22.19 11.88
N LEU A 342 1.15 21.75 12.39
CA LEU A 342 0.19 20.94 11.61
C LEU A 342 -0.31 21.68 10.35
N PRO A 343 -0.75 22.95 10.39
CA PRO A 343 -1.18 23.65 9.19
C PRO A 343 -0.09 23.71 8.10
N VAL A 344 1.17 23.93 8.50
CA VAL A 344 2.31 23.94 7.56
C VAL A 344 2.51 22.55 6.95
N ALA A 345 2.46 21.49 7.76
CA ALA A 345 2.58 20.12 7.26
C ALA A 345 1.44 19.73 6.30
N VAL A 346 0.20 20.13 6.58
CA VAL A 346 -0.96 19.89 5.71
C VAL A 346 -0.82 20.66 4.39
N ALA A 347 -0.43 21.94 4.44
CA ALA A 347 -0.19 22.74 3.24
C ALA A 347 0.96 22.16 2.40
N PHE A 348 2.04 21.72 3.06
CA PHE A 348 3.17 21.05 2.41
C PHE A 348 2.75 19.74 1.74
N TRP A 349 1.98 18.89 2.44
CA TRP A 349 1.42 17.66 1.87
C TRP A 349 0.57 17.93 0.63
N ALA A 350 -0.34 18.91 0.71
CA ALA A 350 -1.20 19.27 -0.42
C ALA A 350 -0.39 19.77 -1.62
N GLY A 351 0.58 20.66 -1.40
CA GLY A 351 1.48 21.16 -2.44
C GLY A 351 2.31 20.04 -3.07
N LEU A 352 2.84 19.13 -2.25
CA LEU A 352 3.63 17.98 -2.68
C LEU A 352 2.80 17.01 -3.54
N VAL A 353 1.56 16.73 -3.14
CA VAL A 353 0.61 15.92 -3.88
C VAL A 353 0.33 16.55 -5.25
N VAL A 354 -0.03 17.83 -5.29
CA VAL A 354 -0.34 18.55 -6.54
C VAL A 354 0.84 18.52 -7.49
N LEU A 355 2.04 18.86 -7.00
CA LEU A 355 3.27 18.85 -7.80
C LEU A 355 3.59 17.45 -8.34
N SER A 356 3.49 16.43 -7.50
CA SER A 356 3.78 15.05 -7.90
C SER A 356 2.80 14.54 -8.95
N PHE A 357 1.51 14.87 -8.82
CA PHE A 357 0.50 14.54 -9.84
C PHE A 357 0.74 15.30 -11.14
N ALA A 358 1.05 16.59 -11.07
CA ALA A 358 1.33 17.39 -12.26
C ALA A 358 2.50 16.81 -13.06
N VAL A 359 3.59 16.45 -12.37
CA VAL A 359 4.78 15.84 -12.98
C VAL A 359 4.48 14.46 -13.53
N SER A 360 3.78 13.60 -12.79
CA SER A 360 3.40 12.28 -13.28
C SER A 360 2.50 12.36 -14.51
N LEU A 361 1.48 13.22 -14.50
CA LEU A 361 0.58 13.42 -15.64
C LEU A 361 1.32 13.99 -16.86
N GLY A 362 2.26 14.92 -16.65
CA GLY A 362 3.12 15.47 -17.70
C GLY A 362 4.04 14.41 -18.30
N ALA A 363 4.78 13.69 -17.46
CA ALA A 363 5.72 12.64 -17.88
C ALA A 363 5.03 11.53 -18.69
N ARG A 364 3.80 11.16 -18.32
CA ARG A 364 3.01 10.15 -19.06
C ARG A 364 2.63 10.57 -20.48
N ARG A 365 2.60 11.87 -20.79
CA ARG A 365 2.36 12.37 -22.15
C ARG A 365 3.57 12.20 -23.05
N ILE A 366 4.78 12.15 -22.49
CA ILE A 366 6.04 12.03 -23.22
C ILE A 366 6.38 10.53 -23.40
N PRO A 367 6.50 10.01 -24.65
CA PRO A 367 6.66 8.57 -24.89
C PRO A 367 7.83 7.90 -24.16
N TYR A 368 8.97 8.59 -24.07
CA TYR A 368 10.17 8.08 -23.40
C TYR A 368 10.01 8.05 -21.88
N LEU A 369 9.49 9.14 -21.28
CA LEU A 369 9.30 9.24 -19.82
C LEU A 369 8.16 8.35 -19.33
N ARG A 370 7.16 8.05 -20.17
CA ARG A 370 6.06 7.13 -19.83
C ARG A 370 6.54 5.76 -19.35
N ARG A 371 7.71 5.28 -19.80
CA ARG A 371 8.26 3.99 -19.35
C ARG A 371 8.92 4.07 -17.97
N LEU A 372 9.23 5.29 -17.51
CA LEU A 372 9.81 5.56 -16.21
C LEU A 372 8.73 5.91 -15.16
N PHE A 373 7.47 6.10 -15.56
CA PHE A 373 6.38 6.65 -14.74
C PHE A 373 5.11 5.79 -14.68
#